data_AF-A0A2I0QG13-F1
#
_entry.id   AF-A0A2I0QG13-F1
#
_cell.length_a   1.000
_cell.length_b   1.000
_cell.length_c   1.000
_cell.angle_alpha   90.00
_cell.angle_beta   90.00
_cell.angle_gamma   90.00
#
_symmetry.space_group_name_H-M   'P 1'
#
loop_
_entity.id
_entity.type
_entity.pdbx_description
1 polymer ?
#
loop_
_entity_poly.entity_id
_entity_poly.type
_entity_poly.pdbx_seq_one_letter_code
_entity_poly.pdbx_strand_id
1 'polypeptide(L)' 'MVVESEVFEITLLNKPGQLKKVSDILSQKRLNIEFIYQRASEDRGSSKVIIKVNDNYKSKARDVLEDAKF' A
#
# COMPACT_ATOMS: atom_id res chain seq x y z
N MET A 1 -25.58 -3.04 -4.00
CA MET A 1 -24.41 -3.67 -4.64
C MET A 1 -23.19 -3.34 -3.79
N VAL A 2 -22.54 -4.34 -3.19
CA VAL A 2 -21.25 -4.13 -2.54
C VAL A 2 -20.20 -4.38 -3.61
N VAL A 3 -19.46 -3.34 -3.99
CA VAL A 3 -18.34 -3.47 -4.93
C VAL A 3 -17.16 -3.97 -4.12
N GLU A 4 -16.83 -5.25 -4.24
CA GLU A 4 -15.61 -5.80 -3.65
C GLU A 4 -14.41 -5.09 -4.28
N SER A 5 -13.79 -4.20 -3.48
CA SER A 5 -12.58 -3.49 -3.87
C SER A 5 -11.40 -4.26 -3.33
N GLU A 6 -10.52 -4.73 -4.22
CA GLU A 6 -9.25 -5.33 -3.80
C GLU A 6 -8.36 -4.25 -3.18
N VAL A 7 -7.94 -4.49 -1.95
CA VAL A 7 -7.06 -3.62 -1.18
C VAL A 7 -5.83 -4.40 -0.76
N PHE A 8 -4.69 -3.71 -0.67
CA PHE A 8 -3.40 -4.28 -0.28
C PHE A 8 -3.08 -3.84 1.14
N GLU A 9 -2.81 -4.79 2.03
CA GLU A 9 -2.25 -4.51 3.35
C GLU A 9 -0.72 -4.58 3.26
N ILE A 10 -0.04 -3.54 3.73
CA ILE A 10 1.41 -3.47 3.83
C ILE A 10 1.82 -3.11 5.26
N THR A 11 2.98 -3.60 5.70
CA THR A 11 3.52 -3.25 7.01
C THR A 11 4.60 -2.19 6.85
N LEU A 12 4.35 -1.00 7.40
CA LEU A 12 5.30 0.10 7.37
C LEU A 12 5.87 0.35 8.76
N LEU A 13 7.17 0.61 8.83
CA LEU A 13 7.76 1.12 10.06
C LEU A 13 7.18 2.50 10.37
N ASN A 14 6.93 2.79 11.65
CA ASN A 14 6.47 4.11 12.09
C ASN A 14 7.65 5.10 12.12
N LYS A 15 8.15 5.46 10.93
CA LYS A 15 9.26 6.40 10.72
C LYS A 15 8.94 7.34 9.57
N PRO A 16 9.36 8.62 9.64
CA PRO A 16 9.21 9.56 8.53
C PRO A 16 9.76 9.00 7.21
N GLY A 17 9.02 9.22 6.12
CA GLY A 17 9.43 8.82 4.78
C GLY A 17 9.12 7.37 4.38
N GLN A 18 8.54 6.55 5.26
CA GLN A 18 8.15 5.18 4.89
C GLN A 18 7.01 5.17 3.86
N LEU A 19 5.99 5.99 4.06
CA LEU A 19 4.94 6.15 3.05
C LEU A 19 5.48 6.72 1.73
N LYS A 20 6.45 7.66 1.80
CA LYS A 20 7.12 8.20 0.61
C LYS A 20 7.75 7.09 -0.23
N LYS A 21 8.45 6.13 0.39
CA LYS A 21 9.05 4.99 -0.33
C LYS A 21 8.00 4.19 -1.09
N VAL A 22 6.86 3.89 -0.46
CA VAL A 22 5.75 3.19 -1.10
C VAL A 22 5.18 4.01 -2.26
N SER A 23 4.90 5.29 -2.03
CA SER A 23 4.35 6.18 -3.06
C SER A 23 5.31 6.35 -4.26
N ASP A 24 6.62 6.44 -4.02
CA ASP A 24 7.63 6.52 -5.08
C ASP A 24 7.64 5.26 -5.94
N ILE A 25 7.59 4.08 -5.32
CA ILE A 25 7.56 2.78 -6.00
C ILE A 25 6.30 2.66 -6.87
N LEU A 26 5.13 3.00 -6.31
CA LEU A 26 3.86 2.98 -7.05
C LEU A 26 3.89 4.00 -8.21
N SER A 27 4.44 5.19 -7.98
CA SER A 27 4.59 6.24 -9.00
C SER A 27 5.47 5.81 -10.17
N GLN A 28 6.62 5.16 -9.91
CA GLN A 28 7.50 4.63 -10.96
C GLN A 28 6.80 3.61 -11.87
N LYS A 29 5.80 2.91 -11.34
CA LYS A 29 5.01 1.92 -12.07
C LYS A 29 3.71 2.50 -12.65
N ARG A 30 3.51 3.82 -12.55
CA ARG A 30 2.30 4.55 -12.96
C ARG A 30 1.02 4.01 -12.32
N LEU A 31 1.13 3.54 -11.07
CA LEU A 31 0.01 3.07 -10.26
C LEU A 31 -0.54 4.24 -9.46
N ASN A 32 -1.83 4.53 -9.63
CA ASN A 32 -2.48 5.59 -8.87
C ASN A 32 -3.10 5.02 -7.59
N ILE A 33 -2.96 5.74 -6.47
CA ILE A 33 -3.59 5.40 -5.20
C ILE A 33 -4.99 6.01 -5.20
N GLU A 34 -6.03 5.19 -5.11
CA GLU A 34 -7.42 5.65 -4.98
C GLU A 34 -7.75 6.01 -3.54
N PHE A 35 -7.28 5.17 -2.61
CA PHE A 35 -7.56 5.32 -1.19
C PHE A 35 -6.45 4.70 -0.36
N ILE A 36 -6.17 5.30 0.79
CA ILE A 36 -5.19 4.80 1.74
C ILE A 36 -5.68 5.09 3.16
N TYR A 37 -5.55 4.09 4.04
CA TYR A 37 -5.80 4.28 5.46
C TYR A 37 -4.89 3.37 6.28
N GLN A 38 -4.68 3.76 7.53
CA GLN A 38 -3.89 2.99 8.48
C GLN A 38 -4.83 2.36 9.52
N ARG A 39 -4.54 1.12 9.91
CA ARG A 39 -5.16 0.51 11.09
C ARG A 39 -4.22 0.64 12.29
N ALA A 40 -4.80 0.82 13.47
CA ALA A 40 -4.06 0.78 14.72
C ALA A 40 -3.26 -0.53 14.80
N SER A 41 -1.97 -0.40 15.10
CA SER A 41 -1.05 -1.51 15.34
C SER A 41 -0.79 -1.58 16.83
N GLU A 42 -0.73 -2.80 17.38
CA GLU A 42 -0.34 -3.03 18.78
C GLU A 42 1.16 -2.73 18.99
N ASP A 43 1.95 -2.89 17.93
CA ASP A 43 3.38 -2.58 17.92
C ASP A 43 3.61 -1.09 17.59
N ARG A 44 4.27 -0.36 18.50
CA ARG A 44 4.63 1.06 18.31
C ARG A 44 5.67 1.26 17.20
N GLY A 45 6.41 0.21 16.82
CA GLY A 45 7.47 0.26 15.81
C GLY A 45 6.98 0.13 14.36
N SER A 46 5.79 -0.42 14.15
CA SER A 46 5.24 -0.71 12.83
C SER A 46 3.74 -0.39 12.74
N SER A 47 3.22 -0.25 11.54
CA SER A 47 1.86 0.17 11.27
C SER A 47 1.35 -0.53 10.02
N LYS A 48 0.17 -1.13 10.12
CA LYS A 48 -0.49 -1.77 8.99
C LYS A 48 -1.25 -0.70 8.21
N VAL A 49 -0.87 -0.56 6.94
CA VAL A 49 -1.47 0.41 6.03
C VAL A 49 -2.18 -0.37 4.93
N ILE A 50 -3.42 0.03 4.66
CA ILE A 50 -4.25 -0.55 3.63
C ILE A 50 -4.37 0.45 2.50
N ILE A 51 -4.02 0.01 1.29
CA ILE A 51 -3.94 0.83 0.09
C ILE A 51 -4.83 0.22 -0.98
N LYS A 52 -5.67 1.04 -1.61
CA LYS A 52 -6.35 0.71 -2.84
C LYS A 52 -5.64 1.40 -4.01
N VAL A 53 -5.25 0.63 -5.01
CA VAL A 53 -4.76 1.15 -6.29
C VAL A 53 -5.80 0.97 -7.39
N ASN A 54 -5.63 1.66 -8.51
CA ASN A 54 -6.57 1.59 -9.61
C ASN A 54 -6.68 0.18 -10.23
N ASP A 55 -7.91 -0.20 -10.59
CA ASP A 55 -8.26 -1.59 -10.98
C ASP A 55 -7.48 -2.13 -12.19
N ASN A 56 -7.00 -1.26 -13.08
CA ASN A 56 -6.29 -1.66 -14.30
C ASN A 56 -4.92 -2.30 -14.03
N TYR A 57 -4.39 -2.20 -12.80
CA TYR A 57 -3.01 -2.63 -12.51
C TYR A 57 -2.85 -3.40 -11.20
N LYS A 58 -3.90 -4.04 -10.70
CA LYS A 58 -3.89 -4.77 -9.42
C LYS A 58 -2.80 -5.85 -9.33
N SER A 59 -2.64 -6.68 -10.36
CA SER A 59 -1.59 -7.72 -10.40
C SER A 59 -0.20 -7.10 -10.30
N LYS A 60 0.06 -5.99 -11.01
CA LYS A 60 1.35 -5.30 -10.95
C LYS A 60 1.61 -4.67 -9.59
N ALA A 61 0.58 -4.15 -8.93
CA ALA A 61 0.71 -3.58 -7.60
C ALA A 61 1.10 -4.65 -6.57
N ARG A 62 0.54 -5.86 -6.68
CA ARG A 62 0.91 -6.99 -5.83
C ARG A 62 2.38 -7.38 -6.00
N ASP A 63 2.82 -7.60 -7.24
CA ASP A 63 4.18 -8.01 -7.54
C ASP A 63 5.20 -6.99 -7.02
N VAL A 64 4.89 -5.70 -7.19
CA VAL A 64 5.76 -4.59 -6.78
C VAL A 64 5.87 -4.48 -5.26
N LEU A 65 4.79 -4.75 -4.53
CA LEU A 65 4.80 -4.73 -3.06
C LEU A 65 5.49 -5.97 -2.48
N GLU A 66 5.31 -7.14 -3.11
CA GLU A 66 6.04 -8.37 -2.75
C GLU A 66 7.55 -8.22 -3.00
N ASP A 67 7.94 -7.66 -4.16
CA ASP A 67 9.35 -7.36 -4.50
C ASP A 67 10.00 -6.37 -3.51
N ALA A 68 9.22 -5.39 -3.05
CA ALA A 68 9.70 -4.37 -2.13
C ALA A 68 9.79 -4.85 -0.66
N LYS A 69 9.35 -6.09 -0.37
CA LYS A 69 9.36 -6.72 0.96
C LYS A 69 8.69 -5.86 2.05
N PHE A 70 7.53 -5.28 1.74
CA PHE A 70 6.68 -4.62 2.74
C PHE A 70 5.75 -5.60 3.47
#